data_AF-A0A9P0JZV4-F1
#
_entry.id   AF-A0A9P0JZV4-F1
#
_cell.length_a   1.000
_cell.length_b   1.000
_cell.length_c   1.000
_cell.angle_alpha   90.00
_cell.angle_beta   90.00
_cell.angle_gamma   90.00
#
_symmetry.space_group_name_H-M   'P 1'
#
loop_
_entity.id
_entity.type
_entity.pdbx_description
1 polymer ?
#
loop_
_entity_poly.entity_id
_entity_poly.type
_entity_poly.pdbx_seq_one_letter_code
_entity_poly.pdbx_strand_id
1 'polypeptide(L)'
;VCPVLCSGHGQYGGGLCHCEEGWKGPECDIPETDCRIADCSGHGQCVRGSCHCKPGWKGEACDEPDCEDPTCSEHGACVHGQCYCKAGWKGANCDQVDEQVHKCLPTCSDHGVYDLETARCVCNRHWTGPDCSQERCGMLSFIQLCRPVDISVEKKYMAIEITCMRQ
;
A
#
# COMPACT_ATOMS: atom_id res chain seq x y z
N VAL A 1 -19.34 -51.35 -20.14
CA VAL A 1 -18.89 -50.54 -18.99
C VAL A 1 -19.99 -49.53 -18.71
N CYS A 2 -20.52 -49.47 -17.50
CA CYS A 2 -21.47 -48.44 -17.09
C CYS A 2 -20.65 -47.23 -16.59
N PRO A 3 -20.93 -46.00 -17.06
CA PRO A 3 -20.24 -44.82 -16.55
C PRO A 3 -20.58 -44.61 -15.07
N VAL A 4 -19.57 -44.24 -14.27
CA VAL A 4 -19.80 -43.80 -12.89
C VAL A 4 -20.46 -42.43 -12.97
N LEU A 5 -21.68 -42.31 -12.45
CA LEU A 5 -22.41 -41.05 -12.33
C LEU A 5 -22.16 -40.44 -10.96
N CYS A 6 -22.20 -39.11 -10.85
CA CYS A 6 -22.01 -38.39 -9.59
C CYS A 6 -20.69 -38.74 -8.88
N SER A 7 -19.66 -39.04 -9.68
CA SER A 7 -18.31 -39.40 -9.23
C SER A 7 -18.23 -40.55 -8.21
N GLY A 8 -19.31 -41.33 -8.05
CA GLY A 8 -19.40 -42.39 -7.04
C GLY A 8 -19.65 -41.88 -5.60
N HIS A 9 -19.96 -40.59 -5.44
CA HIS A 9 -20.20 -39.92 -4.15
C HIS A 9 -21.63 -39.39 -4.03
N GLY A 10 -22.57 -40.01 -4.74
CA GLY A 10 -23.95 -39.54 -4.76
C GLY A 10 -24.90 -40.46 -5.52
N GLN A 11 -26.18 -40.15 -5.40
CA GLN A 11 -27.27 -40.83 -6.10
C GLN A 11 -27.84 -39.92 -7.19
N TYR A 12 -27.91 -40.43 -8.42
CA TYR A 12 -28.49 -39.69 -9.54
C TYR A 12 -30.02 -39.79 -9.53
N GLY A 13 -30.70 -38.64 -9.51
CA GLY A 13 -32.16 -38.57 -9.49
C GLY A 13 -32.67 -37.29 -10.16
N GLY A 14 -33.66 -37.43 -11.05
CA GLY A 14 -34.36 -36.27 -11.62
C GLY A 14 -33.49 -35.30 -12.45
N GLY A 15 -32.33 -35.74 -12.95
CA GLY A 15 -31.41 -34.88 -13.71
C GLY A 15 -30.31 -34.21 -12.88
N LEU A 16 -30.20 -34.54 -11.59
CA LEU A 16 -29.22 -33.97 -10.67
C LEU A 16 -28.58 -35.07 -9.81
N CYS A 17 -27.35 -34.82 -9.36
CA CYS A 17 -26.69 -35.64 -8.35
C CYS A 17 -27.06 -35.21 -6.93
N HIS A 18 -27.53 -36.15 -6.12
CA HIS A 18 -27.72 -35.97 -4.69
C HIS A 18 -26.48 -36.50 -3.96
N CYS A 19 -25.62 -35.60 -3.50
CA CYS A 19 -24.33 -35.94 -2.92
C CYS A 19 -24.44 -36.55 -1.51
N GLU A 20 -23.51 -37.45 -1.20
CA GLU A 20 -23.28 -38.00 0.13
C GLU A 20 -22.61 -36.95 1.05
N GLU A 21 -22.67 -37.15 2.36
CA GLU A 21 -22.09 -36.24 3.35
C GLU A 21 -20.58 -36.02 3.10
N GLY A 22 -20.14 -34.76 3.13
CA GLY A 22 -18.76 -34.38 2.85
C GLY A 22 -18.43 -34.16 1.37
N TRP A 23 -19.40 -34.29 0.45
CA TRP A 23 -19.23 -34.00 -0.98
C TRP A 23 -20.25 -32.98 -1.49
N LYS A 24 -19.84 -32.17 -2.45
CA LYS A 24 -20.65 -31.13 -3.10
C LYS A 24 -20.27 -30.99 -4.57
N GLY A 25 -20.95 -30.08 -5.25
CA GLY A 25 -20.79 -29.85 -6.69
C GLY A 25 -21.85 -30.59 -7.52
N PRO A 26 -21.99 -30.22 -8.80
CA PRO A 26 -23.02 -30.81 -9.67
C PRO A 26 -22.82 -32.30 -9.93
N GLU A 27 -21.58 -32.79 -9.79
CA GLU A 27 -21.18 -34.19 -10.01
C GLU A 27 -20.64 -34.85 -8.73
N CYS A 28 -20.85 -34.24 -7.55
CA CYS A 28 -20.33 -34.70 -6.26
C CYS A 28 -18.83 -35.00 -6.27
N ASP A 29 -18.08 -34.19 -7.02
CA ASP A 29 -16.65 -34.33 -7.28
C ASP A 29 -15.79 -33.43 -6.38
N ILE A 30 -16.42 -32.54 -5.61
CA ILE A 30 -15.74 -31.54 -4.79
C ILE A 30 -15.95 -31.90 -3.31
N PRO A 31 -14.89 -32.15 -2.53
CA PRO A 31 -15.01 -32.29 -1.09
C PRO A 31 -15.62 -31.04 -0.46
N GLU A 32 -16.45 -31.19 0.57
CA GLU A 32 -17.12 -30.07 1.22
C GLU A 32 -16.13 -29.05 1.80
N THR A 33 -14.96 -29.53 2.25
CA THR A 33 -13.83 -28.73 2.76
C THR A 33 -13.08 -27.92 1.71
N ASP A 34 -13.31 -28.21 0.43
CA ASP A 34 -12.55 -27.67 -0.68
C ASP A 34 -13.41 -26.67 -1.45
N CYS A 35 -12.76 -25.67 -2.03
CA CYS A 35 -13.43 -24.68 -2.86
C CYS A 35 -13.53 -25.19 -4.29
N ARG A 36 -14.60 -24.83 -4.98
CA ARG A 36 -14.77 -25.16 -6.40
C ARG A 36 -13.61 -24.64 -7.26
N ILE A 37 -13.09 -23.47 -6.91
CA ILE A 37 -11.86 -22.91 -7.46
C ILE A 37 -10.81 -22.89 -6.35
N ALA A 38 -9.76 -23.69 -6.50
CA ALA A 38 -8.77 -23.92 -5.45
C ALA A 38 -8.06 -22.64 -5.00
N ASP A 39 -7.82 -21.70 -5.92
CA ASP A 39 -7.15 -20.42 -5.68
C ASP A 39 -8.11 -19.23 -5.58
N CYS A 40 -9.44 -19.47 -5.56
CA CYS A 40 -10.46 -18.42 -5.52
C CYS A 40 -10.19 -17.32 -6.57
N SER A 41 -9.95 -17.75 -7.80
CA SER A 41 -9.66 -16.90 -8.96
C SER A 41 -8.40 -16.03 -8.80
N GLY A 42 -7.47 -16.43 -7.92
CA GLY A 42 -6.28 -15.63 -7.56
C GLY A 42 -6.57 -14.44 -6.65
N HIS A 43 -7.84 -14.17 -6.38
CA HIS A 43 -8.33 -13.02 -5.62
C HIS A 43 -8.80 -13.39 -4.21
N GLY A 44 -8.48 -14.58 -3.72
CA GLY A 44 -8.86 -15.02 -2.38
C GLY A 44 -8.01 -16.16 -1.85
N GLN A 45 -8.47 -16.73 -0.74
CA GLN A 45 -7.96 -17.97 -0.18
C GLN A 45 -9.12 -18.89 0.15
N CYS A 46 -8.97 -20.18 -0.18
CA CYS A 46 -9.95 -21.16 0.20
C CYS A 46 -9.81 -21.53 1.68
N VAL A 47 -10.88 -21.38 2.45
CA VAL A 47 -10.93 -21.77 3.87
C VAL A 47 -12.20 -22.58 4.10
N ARG A 48 -12.04 -23.86 4.45
CA ARG A 48 -13.14 -24.79 4.80
C ARG A 48 -14.29 -24.79 3.77
N GLY A 49 -13.93 -24.79 2.49
CA GLY A 49 -14.89 -24.92 1.40
C GLY A 49 -15.52 -23.61 0.93
N SER A 50 -15.10 -22.47 1.50
CA SER A 50 -15.55 -21.14 1.09
C SER A 50 -14.36 -20.24 0.76
N CYS A 51 -14.49 -19.44 -0.29
CA CYS A 51 -13.48 -18.47 -0.67
C CYS A 51 -13.56 -17.21 0.18
N HIS A 52 -12.46 -16.86 0.84
CA HIS A 52 -12.28 -15.59 1.52
C HIS A 52 -11.57 -14.62 0.57
N CYS A 53 -12.34 -13.67 0.03
CA CYS A 53 -11.84 -12.73 -0.96
C CYS A 53 -10.91 -11.68 -0.36
N LYS A 54 -9.92 -11.27 -1.16
CA LYS A 54 -9.07 -10.12 -0.91
C LYS A 54 -9.91 -8.84 -1.03
N PRO A 55 -9.50 -7.72 -0.40
CA PRO A 55 -10.15 -6.43 -0.59
C PRO A 55 -10.32 -6.08 -2.07
N GLY A 56 -11.47 -5.53 -2.45
CA GLY A 56 -11.82 -5.23 -3.84
C GLY A 56 -12.49 -6.34 -4.63
N TRP A 57 -12.65 -7.54 -4.06
CA TRP A 57 -13.23 -8.70 -4.75
C TRP A 57 -14.35 -9.35 -3.92
N LYS A 58 -15.34 -9.91 -4.61
CA LYS A 58 -16.52 -10.59 -4.06
C LYS A 58 -16.97 -11.75 -4.95
N GLY A 59 -18.07 -12.39 -4.57
CA GLY A 59 -18.60 -13.59 -5.22
C GLY A 59 -18.12 -14.88 -4.55
N GLU A 60 -18.77 -16.01 -4.84
CA GLU A 60 -18.41 -17.31 -4.25
C GLU A 60 -16.99 -17.75 -4.62
N ALA A 61 -16.47 -17.26 -5.74
CA ALA A 61 -15.15 -17.60 -6.25
C ALA A 61 -14.19 -16.39 -6.30
N CYS A 62 -14.57 -15.25 -5.70
CA CYS A 62 -13.81 -14.00 -5.74
C CYS A 62 -13.51 -13.48 -7.16
N ASP A 63 -14.37 -13.81 -8.11
CA ASP A 63 -14.26 -13.46 -9.53
C ASP A 63 -14.99 -12.15 -9.88
N GLU A 64 -15.75 -11.59 -8.95
CA GLU A 64 -16.47 -10.34 -9.14
C GLU A 64 -15.74 -9.17 -8.45
N PRO A 65 -15.57 -8.02 -9.12
CA PRO A 65 -15.07 -6.82 -8.47
C PRO A 65 -16.13 -6.25 -7.49
N ASP A 66 -15.70 -5.85 -6.30
CA ASP A 66 -16.58 -5.24 -5.29
C ASP A 66 -16.81 -3.75 -5.56
N CYS A 67 -15.77 -3.04 -6.03
CA CYS A 67 -15.83 -1.65 -6.48
C CYS A 67 -15.74 -1.55 -8.01
N GLU A 68 -16.08 -0.38 -8.58
CA GLU A 68 -15.83 -0.10 -10.02
C GLU A 68 -14.34 -0.23 -10.36
N ASP A 69 -13.48 0.27 -9.46
CA ASP A 69 -12.04 0.04 -9.48
C ASP A 69 -11.61 -0.74 -8.22
N PRO A 70 -11.27 -2.05 -8.34
CA PRO A 70 -10.81 -2.87 -7.22
C PRO A 70 -9.54 -2.33 -6.55
N THR A 71 -8.74 -1.55 -7.27
CA THR A 71 -7.47 -0.99 -6.81
C THR A 71 -7.59 0.44 -6.31
N CYS A 72 -8.73 1.10 -6.54
CA CYS A 72 -8.96 2.51 -6.21
C CYS A 72 -7.81 3.40 -6.71
N SER A 73 -7.48 3.28 -8.01
CA SER A 73 -6.38 3.97 -8.70
C SER A 73 -5.02 3.78 -8.04
N GLU A 74 -4.81 2.66 -7.34
CA GLU A 74 -3.63 2.35 -6.50
C GLU A 74 -3.42 3.34 -5.32
N HIS A 75 -4.34 4.28 -5.15
CA HIS A 75 -4.31 5.34 -4.16
C HIS A 75 -5.31 5.11 -3.02
N GLY A 76 -5.88 3.91 -2.92
CA GLY A 76 -6.82 3.58 -1.87
C GLY A 76 -6.97 2.08 -1.66
N ALA A 77 -7.98 1.71 -0.88
CA ALA A 77 -8.42 0.34 -0.73
C ALA A 77 -9.94 0.28 -0.89
N CYS A 78 -10.42 -0.68 -1.67
CA CYS A 78 -11.85 -0.95 -1.82
C CYS A 78 -12.36 -1.76 -0.63
N VAL A 79 -13.39 -1.25 0.04
CA VAL A 79 -14.06 -1.91 1.17
C VAL A 79 -15.57 -1.72 1.04
N HIS A 80 -16.32 -2.82 0.88
CA HIS A 80 -17.77 -2.82 0.78
C HIS A 80 -18.31 -1.92 -0.35
N GLY A 81 -17.73 -2.02 -1.54
CA GLY A 81 -18.11 -1.24 -2.71
C GLY A 81 -17.75 0.25 -2.65
N GLN A 82 -16.90 0.66 -1.72
CA GLN A 82 -16.45 2.04 -1.58
C GLN A 82 -14.92 2.13 -1.45
N CYS A 83 -14.32 3.08 -2.18
CA CYS A 83 -12.89 3.33 -2.10
C CYS A 83 -12.55 4.26 -0.93
N TYR A 84 -11.63 3.80 -0.09
CA TYR A 84 -11.05 4.58 1.00
C TYR A 84 -9.66 5.07 0.56
N CYS A 85 -9.55 6.37 0.32
CA CYS A 85 -8.35 6.98 -0.26
C CYS A 85 -7.23 7.19 0.76
N LYS A 86 -5.99 7.04 0.30
CA LYS A 86 -4.77 7.44 1.00
C LYS A 86 -4.72 8.97 1.10
N ALA A 87 -3.95 9.48 2.07
CA ALA A 87 -3.78 10.91 2.26
C ALA A 87 -3.26 11.60 0.98
N GLY A 88 -3.86 12.73 0.63
CA GLY A 88 -3.54 13.45 -0.61
C GLY A 88 -4.37 13.03 -1.82
N TRP A 89 -5.25 12.03 -1.69
CA TRP A 89 -6.16 11.58 -2.74
C TRP A 89 -7.62 11.66 -2.30
N LYS A 90 -8.52 11.89 -3.25
CA LYS A 90 -9.97 12.00 -3.06
C LYS A 90 -10.71 11.55 -4.32
N GLY A 91 -12.04 11.60 -4.25
CA GLY A 91 -12.92 11.16 -5.32
C GLY A 91 -13.45 9.75 -5.07
N ALA A 92 -14.42 9.32 -5.87
CA ALA A 92 -15.07 8.01 -5.69
C ALA A 92 -14.11 6.84 -5.93
N ASN A 93 -13.08 7.04 -6.77
CA ASN A 93 -12.08 6.01 -7.12
C ASN A 93 -10.65 6.41 -6.72
N CYS A 94 -10.48 7.44 -5.87
CA CYS A 94 -9.17 7.96 -5.44
C CYS A 94 -8.26 8.43 -6.58
N ASP A 95 -8.86 8.89 -7.68
CA ASP A 95 -8.21 9.35 -8.89
C ASP A 95 -7.88 10.86 -8.87
N GLN A 96 -8.41 11.59 -7.89
CA GLN A 96 -8.23 13.04 -7.78
C GLN A 96 -7.27 13.41 -6.67
N VAL A 97 -6.38 14.38 -6.92
CA VAL A 97 -5.52 14.93 -5.88
C VAL A 97 -6.35 15.78 -4.91
N ASP A 98 -6.17 15.55 -3.62
CA ASP A 98 -6.71 16.42 -2.58
C ASP A 98 -5.83 17.66 -2.39
N GLU A 99 -6.15 18.71 -3.15
CA GLU A 99 -5.48 20.01 -3.05
C GLU A 99 -5.51 20.63 -1.65
N GLN A 100 -6.48 20.28 -0.79
CA GLN A 100 -6.54 20.82 0.57
C GLN A 100 -5.43 20.23 1.42
N VAL A 101 -5.20 18.92 1.29
CA VAL A 101 -4.06 18.25 1.91
C VAL A 101 -2.74 18.80 1.34
N HIS A 102 -2.69 19.07 0.03
CA HIS A 102 -1.52 19.69 -0.60
C HIS A 102 -1.18 21.08 -0.07
N LYS A 103 -2.18 21.87 0.33
CA LYS A 103 -1.95 23.16 0.99
C LYS A 103 -1.42 23.04 2.43
N CYS A 104 -1.69 21.90 3.09
CA CYS A 104 -1.20 21.63 4.44
C CYS A 104 0.19 20.99 4.44
N LEU A 105 0.65 20.50 3.29
CA LEU A 105 1.96 19.90 3.13
C LEU A 105 3.06 20.96 3.28
N PRO A 106 4.19 20.64 3.96
CA PRO A 106 5.33 21.54 4.04
C PRO A 106 5.81 21.92 2.64
N THR A 107 6.03 23.20 2.39
CA THR A 107 6.53 23.68 1.09
C THR A 107 8.02 23.40 0.88
N CYS A 108 8.69 22.79 1.87
CA CYS A 108 10.12 22.52 1.86
C CYS A 108 10.94 23.79 1.52
N SER A 109 10.55 24.92 2.12
CA SER A 109 11.14 26.24 1.90
C SER A 109 11.25 26.65 0.42
N ASP A 110 10.37 26.11 -0.44
CA ASP A 110 10.41 26.28 -1.90
C ASP A 110 11.73 25.79 -2.55
N HIS A 111 12.47 24.96 -1.82
CA HIS A 111 13.78 24.42 -2.16
C HIS A 111 13.79 22.90 -2.21
N GLY A 112 12.62 22.29 -2.31
CA GLY A 112 12.45 20.86 -2.47
C GLY A 112 11.01 20.52 -2.79
N VAL A 113 10.74 19.22 -2.81
CA VAL A 113 9.39 18.67 -2.95
C VAL A 113 9.14 17.78 -1.75
N TYR A 114 7.96 17.92 -1.13
CA TYR A 114 7.57 17.02 -0.04
C TYR A 114 7.16 15.67 -0.61
N ASP A 115 7.83 14.62 -0.17
CA ASP A 115 7.53 13.24 -0.52
C ASP A 115 6.56 12.66 0.53
N LEU A 116 5.36 12.29 0.08
CA LEU A 116 4.30 11.70 0.89
C LEU A 116 4.58 10.25 1.32
N GLU A 117 5.33 9.49 0.53
CA GLU A 117 5.65 8.09 0.84
C GLU A 117 6.69 8.01 1.95
N THR A 118 7.69 8.88 1.88
CA THR A 118 8.76 8.92 2.87
C THR A 118 8.56 9.95 3.97
N ALA A 119 7.49 10.75 3.88
CA ALA A 119 7.11 11.82 4.80
C ALA A 119 8.25 12.81 5.09
N ARG A 120 8.98 13.24 4.05
CA ARG A 120 10.12 14.15 4.17
C ARG A 120 10.27 15.05 2.95
N CYS A 121 10.93 16.18 3.13
CA CYS A 121 11.36 17.02 2.04
C CYS A 121 12.54 16.40 1.28
N VAL A 122 12.37 16.25 -0.03
CA VAL A 122 13.47 15.92 -0.96
C VAL A 122 14.02 17.25 -1.49
N CYS A 123 15.21 17.62 -1.01
CA CYS A 123 15.80 18.92 -1.32
C CYS A 123 16.43 18.98 -2.72
N ASN A 124 16.27 20.13 -3.36
CA ASN A 124 16.93 20.49 -4.61
C ASN A 124 18.45 20.52 -4.43
N ARG A 125 19.17 20.47 -5.55
CA ARG A 125 20.64 20.61 -5.55
C ARG A 125 21.01 21.92 -4.84
N HIS A 126 21.96 21.83 -3.90
CA HIS A 126 22.41 22.94 -3.03
C HIS A 126 21.54 23.23 -1.81
N TRP A 127 20.53 22.42 -1.51
CA TRP A 127 19.72 22.55 -0.28
C TRP A 127 19.75 21.28 0.56
N THR A 128 19.57 21.42 1.86
CA THR A 128 19.60 20.35 2.86
C THR A 128 18.81 20.73 4.11
N GLY A 129 18.77 19.84 5.09
CA GLY A 129 17.92 19.96 6.27
C GLY A 129 16.53 19.34 6.07
N PRO A 130 15.74 19.27 7.15
CA PRO A 130 14.43 18.59 7.16
C PRO A 130 13.35 19.31 6.34
N ASP A 131 13.51 20.62 6.13
CA ASP A 131 12.60 21.50 5.37
C ASP A 131 13.30 22.17 4.19
N CYS A 132 14.52 21.75 3.82
CA CYS A 132 15.33 22.35 2.77
C CYS A 132 15.66 23.84 2.96
N SER A 133 15.59 24.35 4.20
CA SER A 133 15.96 25.73 4.51
C SER A 133 17.47 25.99 4.54
N GLN A 134 18.30 24.94 4.48
CA GLN A 134 19.75 25.06 4.66
C GLN A 134 20.49 24.91 3.34
N GLU A 135 21.37 25.85 3.01
CA GLU A 135 22.21 25.72 1.82
C GLU A 135 23.34 24.71 2.03
N ARG A 136 23.51 23.80 1.08
CA ARG A 136 24.58 22.81 1.04
C ARG A 136 25.87 23.50 0.60
N CYS A 137 26.59 24.05 1.57
CA CYS A 137 27.85 24.77 1.39
C CYS A 137 28.86 23.90 0.60
N GLY A 138 29.08 24.22 -0.66
CA GLY A 138 30.04 23.56 -1.53
C GLY A 138 31.43 24.13 -1.31
N MET A 139 32.39 23.28 -0.94
CA MET A 139 33.78 23.61 -0.64
C MET A 139 34.58 24.05 -1.89
N LEU A 140 34.21 25.15 -2.56
CA LEU A 140 35.01 25.77 -3.62
C LEU A 140 34.75 27.29 -3.70
N SER A 141 35.27 28.04 -2.73
CA SER A 141 35.91 29.35 -2.90
C SER A 141 36.10 30.03 -1.53
N PHE A 142 37.30 29.85 -0.96
CA PHE A 142 38.05 30.70 0.01
C PHE A 142 37.42 31.70 1.00
N ILE A 143 36.10 31.82 1.20
CA ILE A 143 35.53 32.72 2.21
C ILE A 143 34.35 32.03 2.90
N GLN A 144 34.52 31.85 4.21
CA GLN A 144 33.71 31.10 5.14
C GLN A 144 32.40 31.83 5.45
N LEU A 145 31.27 31.43 4.86
CA LEU A 145 29.94 31.95 5.20
C LEU A 145 28.85 30.87 5.18
N CYS A 146 29.05 29.79 5.94
CA CYS A 146 27.92 28.96 6.41
C CYS A 146 28.11 28.73 7.91
N ARG A 147 27.19 29.26 8.72
CA ARG A 147 27.16 29.02 10.18
C ARG A 147 26.83 27.54 10.45
N PRO A 148 27.44 26.90 11.45
CA PRO A 148 27.07 25.56 11.86
C PRO A 148 25.69 25.61 12.56
N VAL A 149 24.72 24.83 12.07
CA VAL A 149 23.49 24.52 12.80
C VAL A 149 23.73 23.22 13.57
N ASP A 150 23.96 23.40 14.87
CA ASP A 150 23.72 22.53 16.03
C ASP A 150 24.30 21.09 16.12
N ILE A 151 25.49 21.04 16.75
CA ILE A 151 25.90 20.22 17.91
C ILE A 151 25.14 18.90 18.17
N SER A 152 25.84 17.76 18.04
CA SER A 152 25.84 16.61 18.98
C SER A 152 26.87 15.53 18.58
N VAL A 153 28.17 15.79 18.74
CA VAL A 153 29.15 14.71 18.89
C VAL A 153 30.09 15.07 20.04
N GLU A 154 30.23 14.14 20.96
CA GLU A 154 30.76 14.30 22.30
C GLU A 154 32.17 14.91 22.38
N LYS A 155 32.36 15.66 23.46
CA LYS A 155 33.63 16.17 24.00
C LYS A 155 34.79 15.19 23.84
N LYS A 156 35.92 15.65 23.27
CA LYS A 156 37.27 15.48 23.87
C LYS A 156 38.40 16.10 23.03
N TYR A 157 39.14 17.04 23.63
CA TYR A 157 40.51 17.49 23.31
C TYR A 157 40.70 18.23 21.95
N MET A 158 41.37 19.37 21.80
CA MET A 158 42.24 20.18 22.65
C MET A 158 42.10 21.67 22.28
N ALA A 159 42.40 22.52 23.26
CA ALA A 159 42.48 23.96 23.17
C ALA A 159 43.58 24.47 22.22
N ILE A 160 43.33 25.58 21.55
CA ILE A 160 44.32 26.65 21.36
C ILE A 160 43.58 27.98 21.56
N GLU A 161 43.86 28.64 22.69
CA GLU A 161 43.55 30.05 22.92
C GLU A 161 44.37 30.93 21.95
N ILE A 162 43.86 32.09 21.56
CA ILE A 162 44.55 33.40 21.62
C ILE A 162 43.51 34.50 21.31
N THR A 163 43.05 35.11 22.40
CA THR A 163 42.82 36.54 22.64
C THR A 163 41.94 37.37 21.70
N CYS A 164 40.82 37.83 22.27
CA CYS A 164 40.04 38.98 21.81
C CYS A 164 40.83 40.28 22.04
N MET A 165 41.03 41.09 20.99
CA MET A 165 41.34 42.52 21.11
C MET A 165 40.24 43.29 20.38
N ARG A 166 39.55 44.12 21.14
CA ARG A 166 38.60 45.14 20.69
C ARG A 166 39.29 46.12 19.74
N GLN A 167 38.74 46.31 18.54
CA GLN A 167 38.13 47.55 18.02
C GLN A 167 37.82 47.39 16.53
#